data_AF-A0A9W7E6K6-F1
#
_entry.id   AF-A0A9W7E6K6-F1
#
_cell.length_a   1.000
_cell.length_b   1.000
_cell.length_c   1.000
_cell.angle_alpha   90.00
_cell.angle_beta   90.00
_cell.angle_gamma   90.00
#
_symmetry.space_group_name_H-M   'P 1'
#
loop_
_entity.id
_entity.type
_entity.pdbx_description
1 polymer ?
#
loop_
_entity_poly.entity_id
_entity_poly.type
_entity_poly.pdbx_seq_one_letter_code
_entity_poly.pdbx_strand_id
1 'polypeptide(L)'
;MRFLIIFLPVALSFQHAVPSPPKRDQITKRRRFIGRGLAALASSGGVALSSDRANAFDPISFFAPYPAQAEGSSPIVYSDDSIMDKKEHGTTSIALDPSKLQYNVDPSLANKICSFNRHFAEPAGSFENNEAYMRAISNLKDGETLTFYDSVYNTPLFTAPVGRTKEEFLQESY
;
A
#
# COMPACT_ATOMS: atom_id res chain seq x y z
N MET A 1 23.16 44.84 36.60
CA MET A 1 22.76 45.77 35.52
C MET A 1 21.94 44.97 34.52
N ARG A 2 20.66 45.32 34.37
CA ARG A 2 19.66 44.64 33.53
C ARG A 2 19.70 45.26 32.13
N PHE A 3 19.94 44.45 31.08
CA PHE A 3 19.65 44.87 29.71
C PHE A 3 18.42 44.09 29.21
N LEU A 4 17.33 44.84 29.13
CA LEU A 4 16.05 44.49 28.53
C LEU A 4 16.17 44.81 27.04
N ILE A 5 16.25 43.80 26.17
CA ILE A 5 16.11 44.00 24.72
C ILE A 5 14.72 43.51 24.33
N ILE A 6 13.87 44.50 24.02
CA ILE A 6 12.53 44.36 23.47
C ILE A 6 12.69 44.10 21.97
N PHE A 7 12.21 42.95 21.48
CA PHE A 7 11.95 42.74 20.05
C PHE A 7 10.43 42.61 19.87
N LEU A 8 9.83 43.64 19.27
CA LEU A 8 8.48 43.58 18.70
C LEU A 8 8.58 43.09 17.24
N PRO A 9 7.55 42.39 16.71
CA PRO A 9 7.60 41.75 15.41
C PRO A 9 7.18 42.69 14.28
N VAL A 10 7.94 42.73 13.18
CA VAL A 10 7.50 43.30 11.90
C VAL A 10 7.01 42.16 11.02
N ALA A 11 5.69 42.05 10.89
CA ALA A 11 5.04 41.21 9.90
C ALA A 11 5.14 41.90 8.53
N LEU A 12 5.83 41.28 7.58
CA LEU A 12 5.80 41.67 6.17
C LEU A 12 5.14 40.54 5.38
N SER A 13 3.86 40.72 5.09
CA SER A 13 3.05 39.84 4.26
C SER A 13 3.49 39.92 2.81
N PHE A 14 4.15 38.86 2.31
CA PHE A 14 4.33 38.65 0.87
C PHE A 14 3.27 37.69 0.37
N GLN A 15 2.26 38.22 -0.32
CA GLN A 15 1.22 37.44 -0.98
C GLN A 15 1.67 37.11 -2.40
N HIS A 16 2.35 35.98 -2.59
CA HIS A 16 2.57 35.42 -3.93
C HIS A 16 1.37 34.56 -4.30
N ALA A 17 0.58 35.03 -5.26
CA ALA A 17 -0.49 34.27 -5.88
C ALA A 17 0.12 33.12 -6.71
N VAL A 18 -0.07 31.88 -6.25
CA VAL A 18 0.30 30.67 -7.00
C VAL A 18 -0.82 30.38 -8.00
N PRO A 19 -0.54 30.28 -9.32
CA PRO A 19 -1.56 29.90 -10.29
C PRO A 19 -1.99 28.44 -10.08
N SER A 20 -3.30 28.21 -10.09
CA SER A 20 -3.92 26.88 -9.95
C SER A 20 -3.51 25.92 -11.10
N PRO A 21 -3.27 24.64 -10.83
CA PRO A 21 -2.89 23.66 -11.85
C PRO A 21 -4.06 23.34 -12.81
N PRO A 22 -3.78 23.02 -14.08
CA PRO A 22 -4.81 22.70 -15.06
C PRO A 22 -5.48 21.35 -14.76
N LYS A 23 -6.82 21.31 -14.93
CA LYS A 23 -7.64 20.09 -14.83
C LYS A 23 -7.20 19.08 -15.90
N ARG A 24 -6.81 17.87 -15.48
CA ARG A 24 -6.56 16.73 -16.38
C ARG A 24 -7.89 16.07 -16.76
N ASP A 25 -8.34 16.29 -17.98
CA ASP A 25 -9.38 15.48 -18.61
C ASP A 25 -8.83 14.08 -18.94
N GLN A 26 -9.25 13.08 -18.16
CA GLN A 26 -9.01 11.68 -18.51
C GLN A 26 -10.10 11.18 -19.47
N ILE A 27 -9.84 11.28 -20.77
CA ILE A 27 -10.66 10.62 -21.79
C ILE A 27 -10.10 9.23 -22.07
N THR A 28 -10.71 8.27 -21.38
CA THR A 28 -11.10 6.92 -21.81
C THR A 28 -10.59 6.45 -23.18
N LYS A 29 -9.61 5.53 -23.20
CA LYS A 29 -9.38 4.60 -24.32
C LYS A 29 -9.09 3.19 -23.80
N ARG A 30 -10.13 2.49 -23.32
CA ARG A 30 -10.09 1.03 -23.16
C ARG A 30 -10.44 0.38 -24.49
N ARG A 31 -9.41 -0.15 -25.18
CA ARG A 31 -9.57 -0.91 -26.43
C ARG A 31 -10.22 -2.26 -26.11
N ARG A 32 -11.45 -2.47 -26.60
CA ARG A 32 -12.12 -3.77 -26.65
C ARG A 32 -11.54 -4.57 -27.82
N PHE A 33 -11.02 -5.77 -27.56
CA PHE A 33 -10.69 -6.75 -28.59
C PHE A 33 -11.43 -8.05 -28.26
N ILE A 34 -12.67 -8.18 -28.75
CA ILE A 34 -13.34 -9.48 -28.89
C ILE A 34 -14.16 -9.42 -30.18
N GLY A 35 -13.91 -10.39 -31.07
CA GLY A 35 -14.85 -10.76 -32.12
C GLY A 35 -14.19 -10.97 -33.47
N ARG A 36 -13.97 -12.24 -33.83
CA ARG A 36 -14.49 -12.90 -35.05
C ARG A 36 -13.63 -14.09 -35.43
N GLY A 37 -14.22 -15.29 -35.39
CA GLY A 37 -13.60 -16.50 -35.90
C GLY A 37 -14.38 -17.76 -35.55
N LEU A 38 -15.59 -17.90 -36.09
CA LEU A 38 -16.32 -19.17 -36.08
C LEU A 38 -17.12 -19.29 -37.38
N ALA A 39 -16.59 -20.07 -38.31
CA ALA A 39 -17.32 -20.56 -39.46
C ALA A 39 -16.73 -21.89 -39.92
N ALA A 40 -17.66 -22.81 -40.21
CA ALA A 40 -17.55 -24.11 -40.89
C ALA A 40 -17.29 -25.35 -40.02
N LEU A 41 -17.86 -26.53 -40.28
CA LEU A 41 -19.05 -27.01 -40.99
C LEU A 41 -18.97 -28.55 -40.88
N ALA A 42 -20.03 -29.25 -40.44
CA ALA A 42 -20.41 -30.66 -40.73
C ALA A 42 -19.36 -31.78 -40.46
N SER A 43 -19.63 -33.06 -40.18
CA SER A 43 -20.82 -33.93 -40.15
C SER A 43 -20.36 -35.30 -39.61
N SER A 44 -21.30 -36.07 -39.05
CA SER A 44 -21.34 -37.54 -38.96
C SER A 44 -20.44 -38.30 -37.96
N GLY A 45 -21.06 -39.31 -37.32
CA GLY A 45 -20.40 -40.53 -36.87
C GLY A 45 -20.07 -40.59 -35.37
N GLY A 46 -20.89 -41.31 -34.61
CA GLY A 46 -20.65 -41.54 -33.19
C GLY A 46 -19.49 -42.49 -32.91
N VAL A 47 -18.77 -42.24 -31.82
CA VAL A 47 -18.17 -43.25 -30.94
C VAL A 47 -18.15 -42.65 -29.54
N ALA A 48 -18.80 -43.32 -28.58
CA ALA A 48 -18.66 -42.97 -27.17
C ALA A 48 -17.23 -43.33 -26.72
N LEU A 49 -16.40 -42.32 -26.51
CA LEU A 49 -15.13 -42.45 -25.81
C LEU A 49 -15.29 -41.78 -24.45
N SER A 50 -15.32 -42.59 -23.41
CA SER A 50 -15.03 -42.12 -22.06
C SER A 50 -13.59 -41.61 -22.06
N SER A 51 -13.39 -40.31 -21.90
CA SER A 51 -12.07 -39.76 -21.61
C SER A 51 -12.16 -38.90 -20.36
N ASP A 52 -11.30 -39.28 -19.44
CA ASP A 52 -11.09 -38.74 -18.11
C ASP A 52 -11.20 -37.22 -17.98
N ARG A 53 -11.64 -36.85 -16.78
CA ARG A 53 -11.62 -35.52 -16.16
C ARG A 53 -10.44 -34.66 -16.62
N ALA A 54 -10.66 -33.83 -17.63
CA ALA A 54 -9.91 -32.60 -17.81
C ALA A 54 -10.61 -31.51 -16.98
N ASN A 55 -10.00 -31.10 -15.87
CA ASN A 55 -10.36 -29.87 -15.18
C ASN A 55 -10.01 -28.70 -16.12
N ALA A 56 -10.91 -28.41 -17.06
CA ALA A 56 -10.86 -27.21 -17.85
C ALA A 56 -11.09 -26.03 -16.90
N PHE A 57 -10.08 -25.17 -16.77
CA PHE A 57 -10.18 -23.92 -16.06
C PHE A 57 -11.20 -23.05 -16.82
N ASP A 58 -12.45 -23.06 -16.38
CA ASP A 58 -13.54 -22.34 -17.04
C ASP A 58 -13.54 -20.88 -16.53
N PRO A 59 -13.14 -19.91 -17.38
CA PRO A 59 -12.99 -18.52 -16.98
C PRO A 59 -14.32 -17.82 -16.68
N ILE A 60 -15.45 -18.45 -17.00
CA ILE A 60 -16.79 -17.90 -16.73
C ILE A 60 -17.20 -18.18 -15.27
N SER A 61 -16.74 -19.28 -14.69
CA SER A 61 -17.01 -19.65 -13.29
C SER A 61 -16.39 -18.71 -12.25
N PHE A 62 -15.40 -17.90 -12.63
CA PHE A 62 -14.77 -16.93 -11.71
C PHE A 62 -15.73 -15.79 -11.31
N PHE A 63 -16.73 -15.49 -12.15
CA PHE A 63 -17.77 -14.49 -11.89
C PHE A 63 -19.12 -15.12 -11.50
N ALA A 64 -19.20 -16.44 -11.36
CA ALA A 64 -20.40 -17.08 -10.87
C ALA A 64 -20.59 -16.73 -9.38
N PRO A 65 -21.76 -16.22 -8.95
CA PRO A 65 -22.04 -16.05 -7.54
C PRO A 65 -21.92 -17.42 -6.86
N TYR A 66 -21.08 -17.47 -5.83
CA TYR A 66 -20.79 -18.68 -5.07
C TYR A 66 -22.11 -19.31 -4.59
N PRO A 67 -22.34 -20.63 -4.75
CA PRO A 67 -23.54 -21.25 -4.22
C PRO A 67 -23.59 -21.01 -2.72
N ALA A 68 -24.64 -20.31 -2.29
CA ALA A 68 -24.97 -20.11 -0.89
C ALA A 68 -25.34 -21.47 -0.29
N GLN A 69 -24.41 -22.06 0.46
CA GLN A 69 -24.65 -22.74 1.75
C GLN A 69 -23.39 -23.54 2.12
N ALA A 70 -22.52 -22.90 2.89
CA ALA A 70 -21.71 -23.60 3.87
C ALA A 70 -22.45 -23.46 5.21
N GLU A 71 -23.20 -24.48 5.59
CA GLU A 71 -23.78 -24.60 6.95
C GLU A 71 -22.61 -24.59 7.95
N GLY A 72 -22.37 -23.43 8.57
CA GLY A 72 -21.29 -23.22 9.55
C GLY A 72 -20.53 -21.89 9.42
N SER A 73 -20.71 -21.12 8.34
CA SER A 73 -20.07 -19.80 8.23
C SER A 73 -20.98 -18.70 8.78
N SER A 74 -20.55 -18.03 9.86
CA SER A 74 -21.21 -16.79 10.28
C SER A 74 -21.18 -15.77 9.14
N PRO A 75 -22.27 -15.00 8.90
CA PRO A 75 -22.28 -13.99 7.84
C PRO A 75 -21.18 -12.95 8.07
N ILE A 76 -20.56 -12.46 6.99
CA ILE A 76 -19.63 -11.33 7.07
C ILE A 76 -20.43 -10.11 7.53
N VAL A 77 -20.10 -9.58 8.71
CA VAL A 77 -20.70 -8.34 9.24
C VAL A 77 -19.65 -7.25 9.22
N TYR A 78 -19.87 -6.22 8.41
CA TYR A 78 -19.06 -5.01 8.44
C TYR A 78 -19.46 -4.17 9.65
N SER A 79 -18.48 -3.69 10.40
CA SER A 79 -18.70 -2.77 11.51
C SER A 79 -18.42 -1.33 11.07
N ASP A 80 -19.06 -0.38 11.73
CA ASP A 80 -18.84 1.05 11.53
C ASP A 80 -17.64 1.54 12.36
N ASP A 81 -17.07 2.70 12.00
CA ASP A 81 -15.90 3.30 12.67
C ASP A 81 -16.12 3.60 14.16
N SER A 82 -17.36 3.64 14.67
CA SER A 82 -17.63 3.86 16.10
C SER A 82 -17.06 2.78 17.02
N ILE A 83 -16.78 1.58 16.49
CA ILE A 83 -16.14 0.51 17.27
C ILE A 83 -14.66 0.79 17.56
N MET A 84 -14.06 1.78 16.88
CA MET A 84 -12.66 2.12 17.03
C MET A 84 -12.48 3.23 18.06
N ASP A 85 -11.85 2.90 19.19
CA ASP A 85 -11.57 3.89 20.22
C ASP A 85 -10.62 4.99 19.73
N LYS A 86 -10.94 6.22 20.12
CA LYS A 86 -10.01 7.35 20.03
C LYS A 86 -9.03 7.28 21.18
N LYS A 87 -7.74 7.37 20.87
CA LYS A 87 -6.66 7.48 21.85
C LYS A 87 -6.18 8.93 21.94
N GLU A 88 -5.22 9.19 22.82
CA GLU A 88 -4.65 10.53 23.05
C GLU A 88 -4.15 11.20 21.76
N HIS A 89 -3.54 10.44 20.85
CA HIS A 89 -3.03 10.94 19.56
C HIS A 89 -3.56 10.10 18.40
N GLY A 90 -4.85 10.26 18.10
CA GLY A 90 -5.52 9.50 17.04
C GLY A 90 -5.72 8.03 17.41
N THR A 91 -4.93 7.12 16.84
CA THR A 91 -4.91 5.67 17.16
C THR A 91 -3.82 5.27 18.14
N THR A 92 -2.92 6.18 18.51
CA THR A 92 -1.76 5.93 19.36
C THR A 92 -1.87 6.70 20.68
N SER A 93 -1.17 6.25 21.72
CA SER A 93 -1.19 6.93 23.03
C SER A 93 -0.19 8.08 23.13
N ILE A 94 0.78 8.15 22.22
CA ILE A 94 1.82 9.18 22.19
C ILE A 94 2.01 9.69 20.75
N ALA A 95 2.41 10.95 20.63
CA ALA A 95 2.79 11.51 19.34
C ALA A 95 4.11 10.91 18.84
N LEU A 96 4.23 10.81 17.50
CA LEU A 96 5.45 10.40 16.83
C LEU A 96 6.56 11.43 17.08
N ASP A 97 7.76 10.95 17.40
CA ASP A 97 8.95 11.78 17.62
C ASP A 97 9.77 11.89 16.32
N PRO A 98 9.82 13.07 15.67
CA PRO A 98 10.54 13.25 14.41
C PRO A 98 12.03 12.96 14.50
N SER A 99 12.64 13.13 15.68
CA SER A 99 14.09 12.95 15.87
C SER A 99 14.53 11.49 15.82
N LYS A 100 13.59 10.55 16.04
CA LYS A 100 13.86 9.11 16.05
C LYS A 100 13.57 8.43 14.71
N LEU A 101 13.03 9.16 13.74
CA LEU A 101 12.74 8.61 12.43
C LEU A 101 14.02 8.22 11.68
N GLN A 102 13.99 7.02 11.10
CA GLN A 102 15.05 6.51 10.26
C GLN A 102 14.80 6.88 8.80
N TYR A 103 15.86 6.81 7.98
CA TYR A 103 15.80 6.98 6.52
C TYR A 103 15.22 8.31 6.03
N ASN A 104 15.30 9.38 6.83
CA ASN A 104 14.90 10.73 6.45
C ASN A 104 13.47 10.82 5.88
N VAL A 105 12.54 10.03 6.44
CA VAL A 105 11.13 10.03 6.06
C VAL A 105 10.46 11.32 6.53
N ASP A 106 9.49 11.85 5.77
CA ASP A 106 8.71 13.03 6.16
C ASP A 106 7.95 12.76 7.47
N PRO A 107 8.23 13.51 8.56
CA PRO A 107 7.55 13.31 9.84
C PRO A 107 6.04 13.53 9.77
N SER A 108 5.58 14.43 8.90
CA SER A 108 4.15 14.72 8.77
C SER A 108 3.40 13.54 8.14
N LEU A 109 3.94 13.00 7.04
CA LEU A 109 3.42 11.81 6.40
C LEU A 109 3.49 10.59 7.34
N ALA A 110 4.63 10.37 8.01
CA ALA A 110 4.79 9.26 8.96
C ALA A 110 3.74 9.34 10.09
N ASN A 111 3.57 10.52 10.70
CA ASN A 111 2.58 10.71 11.75
C ASN A 111 1.15 10.46 11.26
N LYS A 112 0.82 10.88 10.04
CA LYS A 112 -0.48 10.61 9.43
C LYS A 112 -0.72 9.11 9.24
N ILE A 113 0.27 8.39 8.70
CA ILE A 113 0.17 6.95 8.44
C ILE A 113 0.05 6.16 9.76
N CYS A 114 0.91 6.46 10.74
CA CYS A 114 0.96 5.69 11.99
C CYS A 114 -0.22 5.99 12.94
N SER A 115 -0.67 7.24 13.00
CA SER A 115 -1.57 7.70 14.08
C SER A 115 -2.96 8.12 13.60
N PHE A 116 -3.14 8.43 12.30
CA PHE A 116 -4.39 9.03 11.80
C PHE A 116 -4.98 8.31 10.58
N ASN A 117 -4.47 7.13 10.25
CA ASN A 117 -4.97 6.39 9.13
C ASN A 117 -6.18 5.53 9.51
N ARG A 118 -7.33 5.77 8.85
CA ARG A 118 -8.58 4.99 8.98
C ARG A 118 -9.02 4.39 7.64
N HIS A 119 -8.50 4.92 6.54
CA HIS A 119 -8.83 4.51 5.19
C HIS A 119 -7.56 4.50 4.35
N PHE A 120 -7.27 3.33 3.76
CA PHE A 120 -6.06 3.00 3.01
C PHE A 120 -4.82 2.76 3.89
N ALA A 121 -3.73 2.33 3.25
CA ALA A 121 -2.42 2.21 3.86
C ALA A 121 -1.54 3.41 3.44
N GLU A 122 -0.23 3.27 3.61
CA GLU A 122 0.74 4.17 2.98
C GLU A 122 0.62 4.19 1.44
N PRO A 123 1.08 5.25 0.76
CA PRO A 123 1.17 5.27 -0.69
C PRO A 123 2.06 4.13 -1.21
N ALA A 124 1.57 3.37 -2.19
CA ALA A 124 2.34 2.31 -2.83
C ALA A 124 3.65 2.85 -3.44
N GLY A 125 4.75 2.10 -3.27
CA GLY A 125 6.07 2.48 -3.78
C GLY A 125 6.73 3.66 -3.04
N SER A 126 6.24 4.04 -1.85
CA SER A 126 6.82 5.12 -1.03
C SER A 126 8.33 4.94 -0.77
N PHE A 127 8.77 3.69 -0.59
CA PHE A 127 10.16 3.34 -0.32
C PHE A 127 11.08 3.45 -1.55
N GLU A 128 10.54 3.30 -2.77
CA GLU A 128 11.35 3.23 -4.00
C GLU A 128 12.14 4.52 -4.25
N ASN A 129 11.56 5.65 -3.85
CA ASN A 129 12.15 6.98 -4.00
C ASN A 129 12.91 7.43 -2.74
N ASN A 130 13.08 6.57 -1.73
CA ASN A 130 13.81 6.90 -0.52
C ASN A 130 15.30 6.53 -0.67
N GLU A 131 16.13 7.51 -1.05
CA GLU A 131 17.56 7.32 -1.24
C GLU A 131 18.29 6.83 0.02
N ALA A 132 17.87 7.29 1.20
CA ALA A 132 18.52 6.91 2.46
C ALA A 132 18.26 5.43 2.79
N TYR A 133 17.04 4.95 2.56
CA TYR A 133 16.68 3.55 2.69
C TYR A 133 17.39 2.68 1.66
N MET A 134 17.34 3.05 0.37
CA MET A 134 17.99 2.29 -0.70
C MET A 134 19.51 2.20 -0.50
N ARG A 135 20.14 3.26 0.02
CA ARG A 135 21.56 3.24 0.40
C ARG A 135 21.82 2.31 1.58
N ALA A 136 20.96 2.30 2.60
CA ALA A 136 21.10 1.41 3.73
C ALA A 136 21.08 -0.06 3.27
N ILE A 137 20.12 -0.44 2.43
CA ILE A 137 20.03 -1.79 1.86
C ILE A 137 21.22 -2.12 0.96
N SER A 138 21.65 -1.20 0.10
CA SER A 138 22.77 -1.44 -0.82
C SER A 138 24.09 -1.71 -0.09
N ASN A 139 24.29 -1.03 1.04
CA ASN A 139 25.48 -1.14 1.88
C ASN A 139 25.51 -2.39 2.76
N LEU A 140 24.43 -3.18 2.82
CA LEU A 140 24.45 -4.45 3.54
C LEU A 140 25.44 -5.42 2.91
N LYS A 141 26.24 -6.06 3.77
CA LYS A 141 27.06 -7.20 3.38
C LYS A 141 26.20 -8.44 3.22
N ASP A 142 26.71 -9.41 2.47
CA ASP A 142 26.02 -10.68 2.28
C ASP A 142 25.80 -11.39 3.62
N GLY A 143 24.56 -11.79 3.89
CA GLY A 143 24.15 -12.41 5.15
C GLY A 143 23.92 -11.42 6.32
N GLU A 144 24.14 -10.11 6.12
CA GLU A 144 23.80 -9.08 7.10
C GLU A 144 22.30 -8.74 7.04
N THR A 145 21.75 -8.25 8.15
CA THR A 145 20.33 -7.92 8.27
C THR A 145 20.14 -6.52 8.85
N LEU A 146 19.09 -5.82 8.43
CA LEU A 146 18.61 -4.60 9.06
C LEU A 146 17.45 -4.93 10.00
N THR A 147 17.42 -4.28 11.15
CA THR A 147 16.26 -4.27 12.03
C THR A 147 15.39 -3.06 11.72
N PHE A 148 14.12 -3.28 11.43
CA PHE A 148 13.11 -2.26 11.22
C PHE A 148 12.40 -1.97 12.53
N TYR A 149 12.14 -0.68 12.79
CA TYR A 149 11.59 -0.20 14.05
C TYR A 149 10.23 0.46 13.82
N ASP A 150 9.36 0.36 14.82
CA ASP A 150 8.14 1.15 14.87
C ASP A 150 8.46 2.64 15.00
N SER A 151 7.77 3.49 14.22
CA SER A 151 8.03 4.93 14.19
C SER A 151 7.55 5.66 15.44
N VAL A 152 6.61 5.09 16.20
CA VAL A 152 6.04 5.73 17.39
C VAL A 152 6.82 5.33 18.64
N TYR A 153 6.92 4.03 18.91
CA TYR A 153 7.56 3.50 20.12
C TYR A 153 9.02 3.10 19.93
N ASN A 154 9.55 3.13 18.70
CA ASN A 154 10.94 2.72 18.39
C ASN A 154 11.28 1.30 18.88
N THR A 155 10.27 0.43 18.86
CA THR A 155 10.42 -0.99 19.21
C THR A 155 10.77 -1.76 17.93
N PRO A 156 11.69 -2.74 17.99
CA PRO A 156 12.01 -3.56 16.82
C PRO A 156 10.78 -4.36 16.38
N LEU A 157 10.45 -4.28 15.09
CA LEU A 157 9.31 -4.96 14.47
C LEU A 157 9.74 -6.24 13.75
N PHE A 158 10.72 -6.13 12.85
CA PHE A 158 11.22 -7.27 12.09
C PHE A 158 12.64 -7.03 11.60
N THR A 159 13.31 -8.11 11.20
CA THR A 159 14.65 -8.09 10.62
C THR A 159 14.63 -8.63 9.20
N ALA A 160 15.27 -7.95 8.26
CA ALA A 160 15.38 -8.40 6.88
C ALA A 160 16.69 -7.87 6.23
N PRO A 161 17.25 -8.57 5.23
CA PRO A 161 16.84 -9.87 4.69
C PRO A 161 17.23 -11.05 5.60
N VAL A 162 16.42 -12.10 5.68
CA VAL A 162 16.76 -13.35 6.40
C VAL A 162 16.56 -14.53 5.45
N GLY A 163 17.59 -15.35 5.24
CA GLY A 163 17.52 -16.52 4.36
C GLY A 163 17.39 -16.21 2.87
N ARG A 164 17.65 -14.96 2.46
CA ARG A 164 17.59 -14.46 1.08
C ARG A 164 18.63 -13.38 0.84
N THR A 165 18.96 -13.09 -0.41
CA THR A 165 19.85 -11.96 -0.73
C THR A 165 19.12 -10.62 -0.58
N LYS A 166 19.87 -9.52 -0.55
CA LYS A 166 19.28 -8.17 -0.51
C LYS A 166 18.50 -7.86 -1.79
N GLU A 167 18.92 -8.38 -2.93
CA GLU A 167 18.24 -8.23 -4.23
C GLU A 167 16.92 -9.00 -4.25
N GLU A 168 16.90 -10.24 -3.75
CA GLU A 168 15.67 -11.03 -3.63
C GLU A 168 14.66 -10.35 -2.70
N PHE A 169 15.14 -9.78 -1.58
CA PHE A 169 14.31 -9.02 -0.66
C PHE A 169 13.70 -7.76 -1.31
N LEU A 170 14.51 -6.98 -2.04
CA LEU A 170 14.01 -5.81 -2.76
C LEU A 170 13.00 -6.22 -3.84
N GLN A 171 13.27 -7.29 -4.59
CA GLN A 171 12.40 -7.77 -5.66
C GLN A 171 11.02 -8.22 -5.16
N GLU A 172 10.93 -8.78 -3.96
CA GLU A 172 9.67 -9.13 -3.28
C GLU A 172 8.92 -7.90 -2.75
N SER A 173 9.63 -6.81 -2.49
CA SER A 173 9.05 -5.60 -1.89
C SER A 173 8.35 -4.69 -2.90
N TYR A 174 8.57 -4.88 -4.20
CA TYR A 174 7.88 -4.18 -5.30
C TYR A 174 6.50 -4.80 -5.59
#